data_AF-A0A1J3K814-F1
#
_entry.id   AF-A0A1J3K814-F1
#
_cell.length_a   1.000
_cell.length_b   1.000
_cell.length_c   1.000
_cell.angle_alpha   90.00
_cell.angle_beta   90.00
_cell.angle_gamma   90.00
#
_symmetry.space_group_name_H-M   'P 1'
#
loop_
_entity.id
_entity.type
_entity.pdbx_description
1 polymer ?
#
loop_
_entity_poly.entity_id
_entity_poly.type
_entity_poly.pdbx_seq_one_letter_code
_entity_poly.pdbx_strand_id
1 'polypeptide(L)'
;CSKGEAYFVHSKCAVDRKVWDGIELDGVPEEDDLIDDGEPFKRIADGIILHPFHSHNLRLKIIKAYDEYNYCRGCALPIYEGQFYSCMEMECKFILHQSCASAPRMKRHPLHPYPLTLKVAIKGPDNAEGIFK
;
A
#
# COMPACT_ATOMS: atom_id res chain seq x y z
N CYS A 1 13.50 28.87 -5.15
CA CYS A 1 13.44 27.57 -5.83
C CYS A 1 12.65 26.64 -4.93
N SER A 2 11.42 26.32 -5.32
CA SER A 2 10.43 25.62 -4.48
C SER A 2 10.40 24.14 -4.87
N LYS A 3 11.32 23.36 -4.31
CA LYS A 3 11.34 21.89 -4.30
C LYS A 3 11.89 21.54 -2.91
N GLY A 4 11.06 21.23 -1.90
CA GLY A 4 10.38 19.95 -1.77
C GLY A 4 11.23 19.04 -0.87
N GLU A 5 11.04 19.16 0.45
CA GLU A 5 11.50 18.28 1.55
C GLU A 5 13.02 18.10 1.78
N ALA A 6 13.64 19.10 2.42
CA ALA A 6 14.94 18.90 3.08
C ALA A 6 14.77 17.95 4.29
N TYR A 7 15.34 16.75 4.22
CA TYR A 7 15.44 15.84 5.35
C TYR A 7 16.84 15.93 5.98
N PHE A 8 16.91 15.88 7.31
CA PHE A 8 18.16 15.94 8.04
C PHE A 8 18.51 14.53 8.54
N VAL A 9 19.67 14.04 8.13
CA VAL A 9 20.25 12.79 8.62
C VAL A 9 21.63 13.09 9.18
N HIS A 10 22.01 12.37 10.24
CA HIS A 10 23.40 12.45 10.72
C HIS A 10 24.34 11.97 9.61
N SER A 11 25.46 12.67 9.41
CA SER A 11 26.46 12.29 8.41
C SER A 11 26.91 10.83 8.57
N LYS A 12 27.04 10.36 9.83
CA LYS A 12 27.35 8.96 10.14
C LYS A 12 26.29 7.97 9.63
N CYS A 13 25.01 8.32 9.73
CA CYS A 13 23.90 7.47 9.26
C CYS A 13 23.75 7.54 7.74
N ALA A 14 24.01 8.70 7.14
CA ALA A 14 23.97 8.90 5.69
C ALA A 14 25.01 8.05 4.96
N VAL A 15 26.17 7.79 5.59
CA VAL A 15 27.26 6.98 5.02
C VAL A 15 27.27 5.53 5.50
N ASP A 16 26.26 5.10 6.28
CA ASP A 16 26.17 3.71 6.70
C ASP A 16 25.89 2.81 5.48
N ARG A 17 26.62 1.70 5.35
CA ARG A 17 26.50 0.78 4.20
C ARG A 17 25.11 0.13 4.06
N LYS A 18 24.27 0.20 5.10
CA LYS A 18 22.87 -0.23 5.04
C LYS A 18 21.96 0.81 4.38
N VAL A 19 22.39 2.06 4.30
CA VAL A 19 21.64 3.20 3.77
C VAL A 19 22.22 3.64 2.43
N TRP A 20 23.54 3.70 2.31
CA TRP A 20 24.26 4.12 1.11
C TRP A 20 25.10 2.98 0.54
N ASP A 21 25.02 2.80 -0.78
CA ASP A 21 25.76 1.77 -1.52
C ASP A 21 27.24 2.12 -1.76
N GLY A 22 27.66 3.33 -1.38
CA GLY A 22 29.03 3.81 -1.55
C GLY A 22 29.29 4.43 -2.92
N ILE A 23 28.27 4.57 -3.77
CA ILE A 23 28.39 5.14 -5.11
C ILE A 23 28.09 6.64 -5.04
N GLU A 24 29.05 7.46 -5.48
CA GLU A 24 28.87 8.90 -5.63
C GLU A 24 28.26 9.18 -7.00
N LEU A 25 27.11 9.86 -7.03
CA LEU A 25 26.35 10.15 -8.25
C LEU A 25 26.47 11.63 -8.67
N ASP A 26 27.57 12.29 -8.30
CA ASP A 26 27.79 13.69 -8.70
C ASP A 26 27.87 13.80 -10.24
N GLY A 27 27.11 14.75 -10.79
CA GLY A 27 26.96 14.93 -12.23
C GLY A 27 26.12 13.87 -12.96
N VAL A 28 25.60 12.86 -12.27
CA VAL A 28 24.64 11.90 -12.84
C VAL A 28 23.23 12.52 -12.77
N PRO A 29 22.48 12.60 -13.89
CA PRO A 29 21.10 13.05 -13.85
C PRO A 29 20.25 12.14 -12.94
N GLU A 30 19.41 12.74 -12.11
CA GLU A 30 18.42 11.99 -11.33
C GLU A 30 17.50 11.20 -12.26
N GLU A 31 17.31 9.91 -11.96
CA GLU A 31 16.33 9.09 -12.65
C GLU A 31 14.92 9.56 -12.28
N ASP A 32 13.99 9.50 -13.23
CA ASP A 32 12.60 9.85 -12.97
C ASP A 32 12.03 8.97 -11.84
N ASP A 33 11.35 9.60 -10.88
CA ASP A 33 10.74 8.95 -9.72
C ASP A 33 9.52 8.07 -10.06
N LEU A 34 9.31 7.73 -11.33
CA LEU A 34 8.18 6.94 -11.79
C LEU A 34 8.36 5.48 -11.37
N ILE A 35 7.63 5.09 -10.33
CA ILE A 35 7.49 3.70 -9.93
C ILE A 35 6.36 3.08 -10.76
N ASP A 36 6.69 2.14 -11.65
CA ASP A 36 5.70 1.28 -12.29
C ASP A 36 5.34 0.13 -11.35
N ASP A 37 4.25 0.27 -10.60
CA ASP A 37 3.74 -0.76 -9.69
C ASP A 37 2.68 -1.68 -10.34
N GLY A 38 2.48 -1.52 -11.66
CA GLY A 38 1.48 -2.22 -12.44
C GLY A 38 0.04 -1.91 -12.01
N GLU A 39 -0.89 -2.71 -12.52
CA GLU A 39 -2.31 -2.53 -12.16
C GLU A 39 -2.57 -2.90 -10.68
N PRO A 40 -3.25 -2.04 -9.90
CA PRO A 40 -3.52 -2.28 -8.48
C PRO A 40 -4.32 -3.56 -8.20
N PHE A 41 -5.20 -3.94 -9.13
CA PHE A 41 -5.99 -5.16 -9.08
C PHE A 41 -6.49 -5.54 -10.49
N LYS A 42 -6.93 -6.79 -10.65
CA LYS A 42 -7.56 -7.24 -11.89
C LYS A 42 -9.07 -7.04 -11.83
N ARG A 43 -9.65 -6.35 -12.81
CA ARG A 43 -11.12 -6.24 -12.98
C ARG A 43 -11.63 -7.47 -13.73
N ILE A 44 -12.63 -8.15 -13.18
CA ILE A 44 -13.24 -9.34 -13.81
C ILE A 44 -14.64 -9.06 -14.35
N ALA A 45 -15.36 -8.09 -13.77
CA ALA A 45 -16.63 -7.58 -14.26
C ALA A 45 -16.82 -6.14 -13.76
N ASP A 46 -17.90 -5.47 -14.20
CA ASP A 46 -18.22 -4.14 -13.70
C ASP A 46 -18.42 -4.16 -12.17
N GLY A 47 -17.66 -3.32 -11.48
CA GLY A 47 -17.60 -3.30 -10.01
C GLY A 47 -17.09 -4.58 -9.33
N ILE A 48 -16.50 -5.56 -10.03
CA ILE A 48 -15.96 -6.78 -9.41
C ILE A 48 -14.47 -6.94 -9.72
N ILE A 49 -13.66 -7.12 -8.66
CA ILE A 49 -12.20 -7.16 -8.74
C ILE A 49 -11.60 -8.38 -8.04
N LEU A 50 -10.46 -8.83 -8.55
CA LEU A 50 -9.50 -9.72 -7.89
C LEU A 50 -8.37 -8.86 -7.31
N HIS A 51 -8.32 -8.75 -5.99
CA HIS A 51 -7.34 -7.93 -5.30
C HIS A 51 -6.13 -8.78 -4.88
N PRO A 52 -4.88 -8.36 -5.11
CA PRO A 52 -3.67 -9.17 -4.82
C PRO A 52 -3.52 -9.54 -3.34
N PHE A 53 -4.06 -8.74 -2.43
CA PHE A 53 -3.99 -8.96 -0.98
C PHE A 53 -5.18 -9.76 -0.42
N HIS A 54 -6.06 -10.29 -1.27
CA HIS A 54 -7.22 -11.07 -0.84
C HIS A 54 -7.68 -12.09 -1.90
N SER A 55 -7.89 -13.35 -1.51
CA SER A 55 -8.18 -14.45 -2.43
C SER A 55 -9.56 -14.40 -3.08
N HIS A 56 -10.54 -13.78 -2.42
CA HIS A 56 -11.92 -13.74 -2.90
C HIS A 56 -12.16 -12.52 -3.81
N ASN A 57 -13.26 -12.59 -4.55
CA ASN A 57 -13.70 -11.46 -5.36
C ASN A 57 -14.27 -10.37 -4.44
N LEU A 58 -13.87 -9.13 -4.69
CA LEU A 58 -14.49 -7.97 -4.04
C LEU A 58 -15.46 -7.31 -5.00
N ARG A 59 -16.58 -6.84 -4.45
CA ARG A 59 -17.61 -6.08 -5.16
C ARG A 59 -17.66 -4.65 -4.65
N LEU A 60 -17.74 -3.70 -5.59
CA LEU A 60 -17.97 -2.30 -5.33
C LEU A 60 -19.37 -2.11 -4.77
N LYS A 61 -19.45 -1.45 -3.63
CA LYS A 61 -20.68 -1.06 -2.95
C LYS A 61 -20.62 0.44 -2.65
N ILE A 62 -21.79 1.04 -2.49
CA ILE A 62 -21.95 2.43 -2.07
C ILE A 62 -22.64 2.38 -0.72
N ILE A 63 -22.00 2.95 0.30
CA ILE A 63 -22.64 3.15 1.59
C ILE A 63 -23.36 4.50 1.57
N LYS A 64 -24.62 4.51 1.99
CA LYS A 64 -25.45 5.72 2.08
C LYS A 64 -25.53 6.29 3.50
N ALA A 65 -25.13 5.50 4.50
CA ALA A 65 -25.12 5.87 5.91
C ALA A 65 -24.00 5.08 6.61
N TYR A 66 -23.28 5.75 7.49
CA TYR A 66 -22.19 5.15 8.28
C TYR A 66 -22.66 3.91 9.05
N ASP A 67 -21.83 2.86 9.01
CA ASP A 67 -21.98 1.66 9.84
C ASP A 67 -20.69 1.53 10.68
N GLU A 68 -20.84 1.61 12.00
CA GLU A 68 -19.73 1.64 12.96
C GLU A 68 -18.88 0.37 12.99
N TYR A 69 -19.34 -0.71 12.36
CA TYR A 69 -18.64 -1.99 12.36
C TYR A 69 -17.79 -2.24 11.10
N ASN A 70 -17.81 -1.33 10.11
CA ASN A 70 -17.09 -1.51 8.86
C ASN A 70 -15.77 -0.74 8.85
N TYR A 71 -14.66 -1.47 8.86
CA TYR A 71 -13.30 -0.92 8.78
C TYR A 71 -12.56 -1.41 7.55
N CYS A 72 -11.80 -0.51 6.93
CA CYS A 72 -10.90 -0.85 5.83
C CYS A 72 -9.73 -1.69 6.34
N ARG A 73 -9.50 -2.86 5.74
CA ARG A 73 -8.38 -3.76 6.07
C ARG A 73 -7.02 -3.24 5.60
N GLY A 74 -7.00 -2.19 4.77
CA GLY A 74 -5.77 -1.55 4.29
C GLY A 74 -5.26 -0.46 5.23
N CYS A 75 -6.13 0.49 5.62
CA CYS A 75 -5.74 1.65 6.44
C CYS A 75 -6.22 1.60 7.89
N ALA A 76 -6.99 0.57 8.28
CA ALA A 76 -7.62 0.43 9.59
C ALA A 76 -8.59 1.57 9.97
N LEU A 77 -8.96 2.44 9.03
CA LEU A 77 -9.95 3.49 9.23
C LEU A 77 -11.37 3.00 8.90
N PRO A 78 -12.40 3.53 9.57
CA PRO A 78 -13.79 3.21 9.29
C PRO A 78 -14.24 3.59 7.86
N ILE A 79 -15.28 2.92 7.37
CA ILE A 79 -15.98 3.24 6.13
C ILE A 79 -17.12 4.20 6.45
N TYR A 80 -16.93 5.49 6.17
CA TYR A 80 -17.94 6.53 6.45
C TYR A 80 -19.01 6.62 5.35
N GLU A 81 -18.69 7.28 4.25
CA GLU A 81 -19.57 7.51 3.11
C GLU A 81 -18.81 7.28 1.80
N GLY A 82 -19.55 6.86 0.77
CA GLY A 82 -19.01 6.70 -0.59
C GLY A 82 -18.79 5.25 -1.01
N GLN A 83 -17.89 5.08 -1.98
CA GLN A 83 -17.60 3.83 -2.66
C GLN A 83 -16.52 3.01 -1.95
N PHE A 84 -16.78 1.72 -1.78
CA PHE A 84 -15.86 0.78 -1.16
C PHE A 84 -15.99 -0.61 -1.79
N TYR A 85 -14.96 -1.42 -1.67
CA TYR A 85 -14.97 -2.80 -2.10
C TYR A 85 -15.19 -3.72 -0.90
N SER A 86 -16.16 -4.62 -0.98
CA SER A 86 -16.39 -5.66 0.03
C SER A 86 -16.25 -7.05 -0.58
N CYS A 87 -15.67 -7.98 0.16
CA CYS A 87 -15.69 -9.40 -0.20
C CYS A 87 -17.12 -9.88 -0.47
N MET A 88 -17.27 -10.73 -1.48
CA MET A 88 -18.55 -11.32 -1.86
C MET A 88 -18.93 -12.52 -0.98
N GLU A 89 -17.99 -13.10 -0.24
CA GLU A 89 -18.25 -14.20 0.67
C GLU A 89 -18.80 -13.69 2.01
N MET A 90 -19.94 -14.22 2.43
CA MET A 90 -20.73 -13.69 3.55
C MET A 90 -20.00 -13.74 4.90
N GLU A 91 -19.16 -14.76 5.12
CA GLU A 91 -18.40 -14.92 6.35
C GLU A 91 -17.09 -14.11 6.34
N CYS A 92 -16.72 -13.52 5.19
CA CYS A 92 -15.49 -12.79 5.01
C CYS A 92 -15.72 -11.27 5.11
N LYS A 93 -15.36 -10.68 6.25
CA LYS A 93 -15.47 -9.23 6.50
C LYS A 93 -14.31 -8.42 5.90
N PHE A 94 -13.78 -8.83 4.74
CA PHE A 94 -12.70 -8.09 4.07
C PHE A 94 -13.27 -6.90 3.29
N ILE A 95 -12.90 -5.69 3.72
CA ILE A 95 -13.40 -4.43 3.16
C ILE A 95 -12.22 -3.50 2.88
N LEU A 96 -12.28 -2.77 1.76
CA LEU A 96 -11.32 -1.72 1.39
C LEU A 96 -12.05 -0.46 0.94
N HIS A 97 -11.56 0.72 1.32
CA HIS A 97 -11.92 1.94 0.58
C HIS A 97 -11.55 1.78 -0.89
N GLN A 98 -12.28 2.43 -1.79
CA GLN A 98 -11.92 2.42 -3.22
C GLN A 98 -10.50 2.94 -3.47
N SER A 99 -10.08 3.97 -2.72
CA SER A 99 -8.71 4.50 -2.74
C SER A 99 -7.69 3.49 -2.20
N CYS A 100 -8.01 2.78 -1.12
CA CYS A 100 -7.13 1.74 -0.57
C CYS A 100 -6.97 0.55 -1.51
N ALA A 101 -8.02 0.17 -2.25
CA ALA A 101 -7.90 -0.87 -3.27
C ALA A 101 -7.00 -0.43 -4.44
N SER A 102 -6.98 0.88 -4.74
CA SER A 102 -6.17 1.45 -5.83
C SER A 102 -4.82 1.97 -5.35
N ALA A 103 -4.47 1.76 -4.08
CA ALA A 103 -3.25 2.30 -3.51
C ALA A 103 -2.02 1.58 -4.08
N PRO A 104 -0.90 2.31 -4.27
CA PRO A 104 0.26 1.73 -4.88
C PRO A 104 0.88 0.66 -3.99
N ARG A 105 1.42 -0.39 -4.62
CA ARG A 105 2.08 -1.49 -3.89
C ARG A 105 3.53 -1.17 -3.55
N MET A 106 4.11 -0.19 -4.23
CA MET A 106 5.50 0.20 -4.09
C MET A 106 5.61 1.65 -3.63
N LYS A 107 6.56 1.94 -2.74
CA LYS A 107 6.80 3.30 -2.23
C LYS A 107 8.30 3.55 -2.04
N ARG A 108 8.82 4.66 -2.57
CA ARG A 108 10.17 5.14 -2.26
C ARG A 108 10.22 5.68 -0.84
N HIS A 109 11.30 5.36 -0.13
CA HIS A 109 11.52 5.83 1.23
C HIS A 109 12.93 6.42 1.33
N PRO A 110 13.15 7.62 1.90
CA PRO A 110 14.47 8.27 1.91
C PRO A 110 15.60 7.46 2.56
N LEU A 111 15.26 6.54 3.47
CA LEU A 111 16.22 5.66 4.14
C LEU A 111 16.50 4.35 3.41
N HIS A 112 15.85 4.11 2.26
CA HIS A 112 16.03 2.91 1.46
C HIS A 112 16.36 3.28 0.00
N PRO A 113 17.51 2.83 -0.54
CA PRO A 113 17.92 3.18 -1.89
C PRO A 113 16.95 2.64 -2.96
N TYR A 114 16.24 1.54 -2.65
CA TYR A 114 15.26 0.92 -3.55
C TYR A 114 13.83 1.08 -3.01
N PRO A 115 12.81 1.16 -3.89
CA PRO A 115 11.41 1.20 -3.47
C PRO A 115 11.01 0.01 -2.58
N LEU A 116 10.30 0.30 -1.50
CA LEU A 116 9.69 -0.70 -0.65
C LEU A 116 8.48 -1.32 -1.36
N THR A 117 8.39 -2.64 -1.38
CA THR A 117 7.24 -3.38 -1.95
C THR A 117 6.40 -3.99 -0.85
N LEU A 118 5.10 -3.70 -0.84
CA LEU A 118 4.14 -4.31 0.07
C LEU A 118 3.91 -5.78 -0.33
N LYS A 119 4.19 -6.71 0.59
CA LYS A 119 4.02 -8.16 0.38
C LYS A 119 2.82 -8.69 1.15
N VAL A 120 2.11 -9.64 0.56
CA VAL A 120 1.02 -10.36 1.24
C VAL A 120 1.61 -11.21 2.36
N ALA A 121 1.04 -11.14 3.56
CA ALA A 121 1.37 -12.07 4.62
C ALA A 121 0.80 -13.45 4.28
N ILE A 122 1.65 -14.45 4.04
CA ILE A 122 1.26 -15.81 3.60
C ILE A 122 0.86 -16.70 4.80
N LYS A 123 0.71 -16.14 6.01
CA LYS A 123 0.22 -16.92 7.17
C LYS A 123 -1.30 -16.91 7.18
N GLY A 124 -1.86 -18.12 7.08
CA GLY A 124 -3.28 -18.43 6.90
C GLY A 124 -4.22 -17.90 7.99
N PRO A 125 -5.53 -18.19 7.86
CA PRO A 125 -6.51 -17.80 8.85
C PRO A 125 -6.12 -18.46 10.18
N ASP A 126 -6.50 -17.81 11.27
CA ASP A 126 -6.32 -18.26 12.65
C ASP A 126 -5.07 -17.68 13.32
N ASN A 127 -5.30 -16.54 13.99
CA ASN A 127 -4.63 -16.15 15.23
C ASN A 127 -3.11 -15.90 15.10
N ALA A 128 -2.69 -14.68 14.75
CA ALA A 128 -1.29 -14.31 14.88
C ALA A 128 -1.12 -12.86 15.35
N GLU A 129 -0.68 -12.73 16.61
CA GLU A 129 0.19 -11.64 17.03
C GLU A 129 1.28 -11.46 15.96
N GLY A 130 1.31 -10.28 15.34
CA GLY A 130 2.27 -9.97 14.30
C GLY A 130 3.66 -9.86 14.89
N ILE A 131 4.54 -10.82 14.58
CA ILE A 131 5.98 -10.67 14.80
C ILE A 131 6.54 -9.93 13.59
N PHE A 132 6.97 -8.69 13.81
CA PHE A 132 7.81 -7.96 12.88
C PHE A 132 9.22 -8.58 12.93
N LYS A 133 9.71 -9.08 11.80
CA LYS A 133 11.12 -9.46 11.61
C LYS A 133 11.78 -8.50 10.65
#